data_AF-A0A9D8GRI7-F1
#
_entry.id   AF-A0A9D8GRI7-F1
#
_cell.length_a   1.000
_cell.length_b   1.000
_cell.length_c   1.000
_cell.angle_alpha   90.00
_cell.angle_beta   90.00
_cell.angle_gamma   90.00
#
_symmetry.space_group_name_H-M   'P 1'
#
loop_
_entity.id
_entity.type
_entity.pdbx_description
1 polymer ?
#
loop_
_entity_poly.entity_id
_entity_poly.type
_entity_poly.pdbx_seq_one_letter_code
_entity_poly.pdbx_strand_id
1 'polypeptide(L)'
;MRALGLATVIAALALAPGCASVDFTREGATEAQFLNDEALCRAQVRRMTRDDRAIADQREEMGRSDGQRFGQTTLREQMSATGDRSRTAKLMESCMTARGWTPKAPWWQRLGS
;
A
#
# COMPACT_ATOMS: atom_id res chain seq x y z
N MET A 1 50.19 19.73 13.65
CA MET A 1 49.06 19.29 14.52
C MET A 1 47.88 19.00 13.60
N ARG A 2 47.50 17.73 13.47
CA ARG A 2 46.43 17.24 12.58
C ARG A 2 45.09 17.42 13.29
N ALA A 3 44.19 18.23 12.73
CA ALA A 3 42.82 18.33 13.21
C ALA A 3 42.02 17.13 12.71
N LEU A 4 41.89 16.13 13.58
CA LEU A 4 40.82 15.14 13.52
C LEU A 4 39.50 15.85 13.85
N GLY A 5 38.59 15.89 12.89
CA GLY A 5 37.26 16.50 13.06
C GLY A 5 36.25 15.82 12.15
N LEU A 6 36.23 14.48 12.17
CA LEU A 6 35.26 13.66 11.44
C LEU A 6 33.95 13.67 12.24
N ALA A 7 33.20 14.77 12.12
CA ALA A 7 31.89 14.93 12.72
C ALA A 7 30.89 14.07 11.95
N THR A 8 30.51 12.97 12.58
CA THR A 8 29.39 12.08 12.30
C THR A 8 28.09 12.87 12.15
N VAL A 9 27.68 13.16 10.91
CA VAL A 9 26.31 13.57 10.60
C VAL A 9 25.48 12.30 10.40
N ILE A 10 25.01 11.73 11.52
CA ILE A 10 23.86 10.83 11.54
C ILE A 10 22.69 11.68 12.06
N ALA A 11 21.82 12.12 11.15
CA ALA A 11 20.49 12.64 11.46
C ALA A 11 19.58 12.29 10.27
N ALA A 12 18.92 11.14 10.31
CA ALA A 12 17.55 11.03 10.83
C ALA A 12 16.53 11.80 9.96
N LEU A 13 16.19 11.26 8.79
CA LEU A 13 15.04 11.74 7.99
C LEU A 13 14.26 10.64 7.25
N ALA A 14 14.38 9.37 7.66
CA ALA A 14 13.66 8.27 7.02
C ALA A 14 12.52 7.67 7.89
N LEU A 15 12.07 8.38 8.92
CA LEU A 15 10.88 8.01 9.70
C LEU A 15 9.75 9.01 9.41
N ALA A 16 9.32 9.06 8.15
CA ALA A 16 8.00 9.56 7.80
C ALA A 16 7.01 8.39 7.77
N PRO A 17 6.38 7.99 8.89
CA PRO A 17 5.24 7.07 8.86
C PRO A 17 4.01 7.89 8.46
N GLY A 18 3.93 8.32 7.20
CA GLY A 18 2.78 9.10 6.74
C GLY A 18 3.12 10.15 5.71
N CYS A 19 3.45 9.71 4.51
CA CYS A 19 3.14 10.38 3.24
C CYS A 19 3.59 9.41 2.15
N ALA A 20 2.89 8.27 2.04
CA ALA A 20 2.93 7.51 0.80
C ALA A 20 2.21 8.38 -0.24
N SER A 21 2.93 9.38 -0.79
CA SER A 21 2.52 10.00 -2.04
C SER A 21 2.45 8.86 -3.02
N VAL A 22 1.24 8.48 -3.40
CA VAL A 22 1.06 7.38 -4.33
C VAL A 22 1.65 7.87 -5.63
N ASP A 23 2.80 7.29 -5.91
CA ASP A 23 3.82 7.82 -6.79
C ASP A 23 3.34 7.56 -8.22
N PHE A 24 2.35 8.30 -8.71
CA PHE A 24 1.81 8.13 -10.05
C PHE A 24 2.11 9.34 -10.92
N THR A 25 2.38 9.10 -12.20
CA THR A 25 2.62 10.15 -13.18
C THR A 25 1.83 9.90 -14.45
N ARG A 26 1.30 10.97 -15.04
CA ARG A 26 0.68 10.97 -16.36
C ARG A 26 1.09 12.25 -17.07
N GLU A 27 1.61 12.14 -18.29
CA GLU A 27 2.04 13.30 -19.07
C GLU A 27 0.85 14.24 -19.35
N GLY A 28 1.07 15.54 -19.15
CA GLY A 28 0.04 16.56 -19.37
C GLY A 28 -1.12 16.58 -18.37
N ALA A 29 -1.07 15.75 -17.31
CA ALA A 29 -2.11 15.71 -16.29
C ALA A 29 -1.88 16.74 -15.18
N THR A 30 -2.97 17.31 -14.66
CA THR A 30 -2.91 18.22 -13.50
C THR A 30 -3.13 17.47 -12.18
N GLU A 31 -2.70 18.07 -11.09
CA GLU A 31 -2.93 17.54 -9.73
C GLU A 31 -4.43 17.36 -9.43
N ALA A 32 -5.27 18.28 -9.91
CA ALA A 32 -6.73 18.16 -9.74
C ALA A 32 -7.30 16.91 -10.43
N GLN A 33 -6.75 16.53 -11.59
CA GLN A 33 -7.14 15.29 -12.27
C GLN A 33 -6.67 14.06 -11.50
N PHE A 34 -5.46 14.09 -10.95
CA PHE A 34 -4.95 13.03 -10.10
C PHE A 34 -5.87 12.77 -8.91
N LEU A 35 -6.19 13.82 -8.15
CA LEU A 35 -7.03 13.70 -6.95
C LEU A 35 -8.45 13.19 -7.27
N ASN A 36 -9.00 13.59 -8.42
CA ASN A 36 -10.30 13.10 -8.88
C ASN A 36 -10.26 11.60 -9.23
N ASP A 37 -9.29 11.21 -10.06
CA ASP A 37 -9.09 9.82 -10.48
C ASP A 37 -8.79 8.92 -9.27
N GLU A 38 -7.96 9.40 -8.34
CA GLU A 38 -7.64 8.70 -7.10
C GLU A 38 -8.88 8.52 -6.22
N ALA A 39 -9.70 9.56 -6.04
CA ALA A 39 -10.93 9.46 -5.25
C ALA A 39 -11.91 8.42 -5.83
N LEU A 40 -12.05 8.39 -7.15
CA LEU A 40 -12.87 7.41 -7.87
C LEU A 40 -12.32 5.99 -7.70
N CYS A 41 -11.02 5.79 -7.89
CA CYS A 41 -10.38 4.50 -7.68
C CYS A 41 -10.51 4.02 -6.22
N ARG A 42 -10.27 4.90 -5.24
CA ARG A 42 -10.48 4.56 -3.82
C ARG A 42 -11.93 4.15 -3.54
N ALA A 43 -12.91 4.80 -4.17
CA ALA A 43 -14.31 4.42 -4.02
C ALA A 43 -14.62 3.03 -4.63
N GLN A 44 -14.06 2.72 -5.80
CA GLN A 44 -14.19 1.41 -6.44
C GLN A 44 -13.55 0.29 -5.61
N VAL A 45 -12.32 0.50 -5.15
CA VAL A 45 -11.59 -0.49 -4.33
C VAL A 45 -12.30 -0.72 -2.99
N ARG A 46 -12.88 0.32 -2.37
CA ARG A 46 -13.70 0.16 -1.16
C ARG A 46 -14.96 -0.69 -1.39
N ARG A 47 -15.59 -0.61 -2.57
CA ARG A 47 -16.75 -1.46 -2.90
C ARG A 47 -16.31 -2.91 -3.04
N MET A 48 -15.28 -3.17 -3.85
CA MET A 48 -14.75 -4.53 -4.04
C MET A 48 -14.31 -5.18 -2.72
N THR A 49 -13.53 -4.47 -1.91
CA THR A 49 -13.06 -5.01 -0.62
C THR A 49 -14.17 -5.24 0.40
N ARG A 50 -15.29 -4.50 0.34
CA ARG A 50 -16.47 -4.80 1.16
C ARG A 50 -17.15 -6.09 0.72
N ASP A 51 -17.33 -6.28 -0.58
CA ASP A 51 -17.94 -7.50 -1.12
C ASP A 51 -17.09 -8.73 -0.77
N ASP A 52 -15.76 -8.62 -0.89
CA ASP A 52 -14.83 -9.68 -0.52
C ASP A 52 -14.87 -10.01 0.98
N ARG A 53 -14.97 -9.01 1.84
CA ARG A 53 -15.10 -9.22 3.30
C ARG A 53 -16.41 -9.91 3.65
N ALA A 54 -17.52 -9.54 3.02
CA ALA A 54 -18.80 -10.22 3.24
C ALA A 54 -18.71 -11.71 2.86
N ILE A 55 -17.99 -12.05 1.78
CA ILE A 55 -17.74 -13.44 1.38
C ILE A 55 -16.79 -14.13 2.35
N ALA A 56 -15.73 -13.46 2.81
CA ALA A 56 -14.78 -14.00 3.76
C ALA A 56 -15.43 -14.28 5.12
N ASP A 57 -16.28 -13.37 5.62
CA ASP A 57 -17.02 -13.53 6.88
C ASP A 57 -17.98 -14.74 6.80
N GLN A 58 -18.66 -14.93 5.66
CA GLN A 58 -19.48 -16.13 5.42
C GLN A 58 -18.63 -17.41 5.43
N ARG A 59 -17.43 -17.39 4.84
CA ARG A 59 -16.51 -18.55 4.84
C ARG A 59 -15.92 -18.83 6.22
N GLU A 60 -15.58 -17.80 6.98
CA GLU A 60 -15.11 -17.95 8.35
C GLU A 60 -16.21 -18.50 9.24
N GLU A 61 -17.45 -18.07 9.08
CA GLU A 61 -18.58 -18.63 9.84
C GLU A 61 -18.72 -20.13 9.62
N MET A 62 -18.53 -20.60 8.38
CA MET A 62 -18.52 -22.02 8.06
C MET A 62 -17.28 -22.77 8.59
N GLY A 63 -16.14 -22.10 8.73
CA GLY A 63 -14.86 -22.70 9.16
C GLY A 63 -14.50 -22.53 10.64
N ARG A 64 -15.25 -21.71 11.41
CA ARG A 64 -14.97 -21.38 12.82
C ARG A 64 -15.06 -22.58 13.77
N SER A 65 -15.69 -23.68 13.36
CA SER A 65 -15.83 -24.87 14.21
C SER A 65 -14.48 -25.53 14.55
N ASP A 66 -13.47 -25.41 13.68
CA ASP A 66 -12.17 -26.08 13.86
C ASP A 66 -11.05 -25.16 14.38
N GLY A 67 -11.09 -23.87 14.06
CA GLY A 67 -9.98 -22.93 14.32
C GLY A 67 -9.87 -22.42 15.76
N GLN A 68 -10.97 -22.30 16.51
CA GLN A 68 -10.93 -21.84 17.91
C GLN A 68 -10.20 -22.83 18.84
N ARG A 69 -10.04 -24.10 18.41
CA ARG A 69 -9.46 -25.17 19.22
C ARG A 69 -7.94 -25.08 19.38
N PHE A 70 -7.23 -24.32 18.52
CA PHE A 70 -5.76 -24.32 18.46
C PHE A 70 -5.08 -22.98 18.79
N GLY A 71 -5.82 -21.94 19.20
CA GLY A 71 -5.22 -20.69 19.74
C GLY A 71 -4.36 -19.85 18.78
N GLN A 72 -4.41 -20.09 17.47
CA GLN A 72 -3.56 -19.44 16.46
C GLN A 72 -4.18 -18.17 15.83
N THR A 73 -4.88 -17.34 16.62
CA THR A 73 -5.66 -16.21 16.08
C THR A 73 -4.79 -15.04 15.63
N THR A 74 -3.77 -14.66 16.41
CA THR A 74 -3.03 -13.39 16.22
C THR A 74 -2.12 -13.36 14.98
N LEU A 75 -1.39 -14.44 14.68
CA LEU A 75 -0.51 -14.48 13.49
C LEU A 75 -1.34 -14.49 12.20
N ARG A 76 -2.44 -15.23 12.19
CA ARG A 76 -3.37 -15.33 11.05
C ARG A 76 -4.00 -13.98 10.74
N GLU A 77 -4.42 -13.23 11.77
CA GLU A 77 -4.97 -11.88 11.63
C GLU A 77 -3.93 -10.87 11.10
N GLN A 78 -2.68 -10.95 11.54
CA GLN A 78 -1.62 -10.08 11.01
C GLN A 78 -1.29 -10.39 9.55
N MET A 79 -1.27 -11.68 9.19
CA MET A 79 -1.07 -12.10 7.80
C MET A 79 -2.24 -11.68 6.91
N SER A 80 -3.49 -11.85 7.36
CA SER A 80 -4.67 -11.42 6.60
C SER A 80 -4.69 -9.91 6.42
N ALA A 81 -4.38 -9.14 7.47
CA ALA A 81 -4.27 -7.68 7.39
C ALA A 81 -3.18 -7.22 6.42
N THR A 82 -2.05 -7.93 6.37
CA THR A 82 -0.96 -7.65 5.42
C THR A 82 -1.37 -7.98 3.98
N GLY A 83 -2.04 -9.12 3.78
CA GLY A 83 -2.59 -9.53 2.49
C GLY A 83 -3.61 -8.52 1.94
N ASP A 84 -4.52 -8.07 2.79
CA ASP A 84 -5.54 -7.06 2.45
C ASP A 84 -4.91 -5.75 1.99
N ARG A 85 -3.87 -5.27 2.67
CA ARG A 85 -3.14 -4.04 2.29
C ARG A 85 -2.46 -4.19 0.93
N SER A 86 -1.75 -5.29 0.71
CA SER A 86 -1.07 -5.58 -0.55
C SER A 86 -2.05 -5.67 -1.72
N ARG A 87 -3.18 -6.36 -1.51
CA ARG A 87 -4.24 -6.49 -2.50
C ARG A 87 -4.89 -5.14 -2.82
N THR A 88 -5.22 -4.35 -1.81
CA THR A 88 -5.78 -3.00 -1.96
C THR A 88 -4.85 -2.10 -2.77
N ALA A 89 -3.53 -2.17 -2.51
CA ALA A 89 -2.53 -1.43 -3.27
C ALA A 89 -2.51 -1.83 -4.75
N LYS A 90 -2.51 -3.14 -5.06
CA LYS A 90 -2.57 -3.64 -6.45
C LYS A 90 -3.86 -3.25 -7.16
N LEU A 91 -5.00 -3.26 -6.47
CA LEU A 91 -6.27 -2.82 -7.04
C LEU A 91 -6.28 -1.32 -7.34
N MET A 92 -5.71 -0.51 -6.46
CA MET A 92 -5.51 0.92 -6.70
C MET A 92 -4.58 1.17 -7.88
N GLU A 93 -3.44 0.49 -7.94
CA GLU A 93 -2.47 0.57 -9.03
C GLU A 93 -3.10 0.17 -10.37
N SER A 94 -3.82 -0.95 -10.42
CA SER A 94 -4.55 -1.41 -11.61
C SER A 94 -5.59 -0.38 -12.06
N CYS A 95 -6.38 0.17 -11.14
CA CYS A 95 -7.39 1.19 -11.45
C CYS A 95 -6.77 2.47 -12.01
N MET A 96 -5.70 2.96 -11.37
CA MET A 96 -4.99 4.16 -11.80
C MET A 96 -4.31 3.94 -13.16
N THR A 97 -3.71 2.76 -13.37
CA THR A 97 -3.08 2.38 -14.65
C THR A 97 -4.10 2.30 -15.79
N ALA A 98 -5.29 1.76 -15.53
CA ALA A 98 -6.39 1.76 -16.51
C ALA A 98 -6.86 3.18 -16.88
N ARG A 99 -6.63 4.17 -16.02
CA ARG A 99 -6.88 5.61 -16.25
C ARG A 99 -5.67 6.35 -16.85
N GLY A 100 -4.63 5.61 -17.25
CA GLY A 100 -3.43 6.15 -17.88
C GLY A 100 -2.39 6.71 -16.90
N TRP A 101 -2.50 6.43 -15.60
CA TRP A 101 -1.49 6.81 -14.61
C TRP A 101 -0.44 5.72 -14.46
N THR A 102 0.83 6.06 -14.58
CA THR A 102 1.92 5.10 -14.42
C THR A 102 2.53 5.22 -13.02
N PRO A 103 2.71 4.11 -12.27
CA PRO A 103 3.46 4.15 -11.03
C PRO A 103 4.92 4.53 -11.32
N LYS A 104 5.44 5.53 -10.62
CA LYS A 104 6.83 5.96 -10.66
C LYS A 104 7.68 4.79 -10.20
N ALA A 105 8.67 4.48 -11.03
CA ALA A 105 9.72 3.57 -10.65
C ALA A 105 10.42 4.10 -9.39
N PRO A 106 10.66 3.23 -8.40
CA PRO A 106 11.38 3.60 -7.20
C PRO A 106 12.78 4.12 -7.51
N TRP A 107 13.32 4.97 -6.65
CA TRP A 107 14.58 5.68 -6.88
C TRP A 107 15.78 4.74 -7.14
N TRP A 108 15.82 3.55 -6.53
CA TRP A 108 16.91 2.59 -6.73
C TRP A 108 16.93 1.96 -8.13
N GLN A 109 15.80 1.91 -8.84
CA GLN A 109 15.76 1.51 -10.24
C GLN A 109 16.32 2.59 -11.17
N ARG A 110 16.41 3.84 -10.73
CA ARG A 110 16.95 4.96 -11.50
C ARG A 110 18.47 5.08 -11.42
N LEU A 111 19.11 4.39 -10.48
CA LEU A 111 20.58 4.42 -10.27
C LEU A 111 21.33 3.33 -11.04
N GLY A 112 20.62 2.41 -11.71
CA GLY A 112 21.20 1.30 -12.46
C GLY A 112 21.22 1.48 -13.99
N SER A 113 20.85 2.66 -14.49
CA SER A 113 20.83 3.02 -15.91
C SER A 113 21.91 4.04 -16.25
#